data_AF-A0A9P7DIS6-F1
#
_entry.id   AF-A0A9P7DIS6-F1
#
_cell.length_a   1.000
_cell.length_b   1.000
_cell.length_c   1.000
_cell.angle_alpha   90.00
_cell.angle_beta   90.00
_cell.angle_gamma   90.00
#
_symmetry.space_group_name_H-M   'P 1'
#
loop_
_entity.id
_entity.type
_entity.pdbx_description
1 polymer ?
#
loop_
_entity_poly.entity_id
_entity_poly.type
_entity_poly.pdbx_seq_one_letter_code
_entity_poly.pdbx_strand_id
1 'polypeptide(L)'
;MSRPPTHKTNEAKLQAVREKNQRHYAKSDLPGCLLALKGIKDEMLSLTDDREPQKFVEDKFLQYVKSIKYTNDRGDNGDVTIISNTMLKVQDILNHTIRVQDQILNFCGPISDEFRAANSVSLFLSTVVAYLEDIDYLIHWGGVSELCIAHSSGELMYQKNLRV
;
A
#
# COMPACT_ATOMS: atom_id res chain seq x y z
N MET A 1 -11.33 -50.00 4.83
CA MET A 1 -11.17 -48.79 5.68
C MET A 1 -11.31 -47.57 4.76
N SER A 2 -12.49 -46.96 4.71
CA SER A 2 -12.79 -45.84 3.80
C SER A 2 -12.23 -44.54 4.37
N ARG A 3 -11.37 -43.85 3.60
CA ARG A 3 -10.85 -42.52 3.96
C ARG A 3 -12.00 -41.50 4.07
N PRO A 4 -11.99 -40.60 5.06
CA PRO A 4 -13.02 -39.56 5.16
C PRO A 4 -12.93 -38.58 3.97
N PRO A 5 -14.07 -38.06 3.47
CA PRO A 5 -14.10 -37.14 2.35
C PRO A 5 -13.49 -35.79 2.76
N THR A 6 -12.37 -35.44 2.12
CA THR A 6 -11.61 -34.19 2.28
C THR A 6 -12.42 -32.91 2.06
N HIS A 7 -13.58 -33.00 1.39
CA HIS A 7 -14.42 -31.84 1.08
C HIS A 7 -15.07 -31.21 2.33
N LYS A 8 -15.53 -32.03 3.28
CA LYS A 8 -16.16 -31.54 4.54
C LYS A 8 -15.18 -30.78 5.42
N THR A 9 -13.88 -31.08 5.29
CA THR A 9 -12.82 -30.45 6.09
C THR A 9 -12.48 -29.04 5.62
N ASN A 10 -12.63 -28.75 4.32
CA ASN A 10 -12.36 -27.42 3.77
C ASN A 10 -13.51 -26.44 4.05
N GLU A 11 -14.76 -26.90 3.95
CA GLU A 11 -15.93 -26.09 4.33
C GLU A 11 -15.92 -25.75 5.84
N ALA A 12 -15.61 -26.73 6.70
CA ALA A 12 -15.50 -26.50 8.14
C ALA A 12 -14.36 -25.52 8.50
N LYS A 13 -13.24 -25.56 7.76
CA LYS A 13 -12.15 -24.57 7.92
C LYS A 13 -12.59 -23.17 7.47
N LEU A 14 -13.29 -23.07 6.34
CA LEU A 14 -13.83 -21.79 5.85
C LEU A 14 -14.85 -21.21 6.84
N GLN A 15 -15.73 -22.05 7.39
CA GLN A 15 -16.71 -21.68 8.40
C GLN A 15 -16.03 -21.18 9.67
N ALA A 16 -15.01 -21.91 10.17
CA ALA A 16 -14.25 -21.53 11.35
C ALA A 16 -13.45 -20.24 11.17
N VAL A 17 -12.91 -19.98 9.97
CA VAL A 17 -12.26 -18.71 9.63
C VAL A 17 -13.28 -17.57 9.60
N ARG A 18 -14.46 -17.80 9.00
CA ARG A 18 -15.57 -16.81 8.99
C ARG A 18 -16.06 -16.49 10.40
N GLU A 19 -16.27 -17.50 11.25
CA GLU A 19 -16.69 -17.32 12.63
C GLU A 19 -15.60 -16.67 13.50
N LYS A 20 -14.33 -17.03 13.30
CA LYS A 20 -13.20 -16.37 13.97
C LYS A 20 -13.11 -14.90 13.57
N ASN A 21 -13.27 -14.59 12.28
CA ASN A 21 -13.30 -13.22 11.78
C ASN A 21 -14.52 -12.48 12.36
N GLN A 22 -15.72 -13.06 12.33
CA GLN A 22 -16.93 -12.48 12.92
C GLN A 22 -16.78 -12.19 14.42
N ARG A 23 -16.15 -13.08 15.20
CA ARG A 23 -15.89 -12.85 16.63
C ARG A 23 -14.83 -11.76 16.87
N HIS A 24 -13.88 -11.60 15.97
CA HIS A 24 -12.93 -10.48 15.99
C HIS A 24 -13.63 -9.15 15.68
N TYR A 25 -14.60 -9.17 14.77
CA TYR A 25 -15.43 -8.02 14.39
C TYR A 25 -16.48 -7.65 15.45
N ALA A 26 -16.95 -8.60 16.27
CA ALA A 26 -17.89 -8.34 17.37
C ALA A 26 -17.31 -7.48 18.51
N LYS A 27 -16.01 -7.15 18.49
CA LYS A 27 -15.34 -6.28 19.47
C LYS A 27 -15.10 -4.84 18.99
N SER A 28 -15.27 -4.55 17.71
CA SER A 28 -15.12 -3.20 17.16
C SER A 28 -16.48 -2.54 17.06
N ASP A 29 -16.67 -1.36 17.64
CA ASP A 29 -17.83 -0.51 17.40
C ASP A 29 -17.53 0.51 16.28
N LEU A 30 -18.57 1.08 15.69
CA LEU A 30 -18.41 2.07 14.63
C LEU A 30 -17.57 3.28 15.08
N PRO A 31 -17.78 3.89 16.28
CA PRO A 31 -16.93 4.96 16.77
C PRO A 31 -15.44 4.59 16.85
N GLY A 32 -15.12 3.38 17.32
CA GLY A 32 -13.74 2.88 17.35
C GLY A 32 -13.13 2.75 15.94
N CYS A 33 -13.91 2.29 14.96
CA CYS A 33 -13.46 2.20 13.57
C CYS A 33 -13.17 3.60 12.98
N LEU A 34 -14.03 4.58 13.26
CA LEU A 34 -13.84 5.95 12.78
C LEU A 34 -12.63 6.63 13.45
N LEU A 35 -12.40 6.38 14.73
CA LEU A 35 -11.20 6.84 15.44
C LEU A 35 -9.93 6.20 14.86
N ALA A 36 -9.96 4.91 14.55
CA ALA A 36 -8.84 4.22 13.90
C ALA A 36 -8.56 4.80 12.50
N LEU A 37 -9.61 5.01 11.69
CA LEU A 37 -9.48 5.62 10.36
C LEU A 37 -8.88 7.02 10.45
N LYS A 38 -9.28 7.82 11.44
CA LYS A 38 -8.69 9.14 11.68
C LYS A 38 -7.20 9.01 12.00
N GLY A 39 -6.82 8.11 12.90
CA GLY A 39 -5.41 7.88 13.25
C GLY A 39 -4.57 7.48 12.03
N ILE A 40 -5.09 6.58 11.20
CA ILE A 40 -4.47 6.17 9.93
C ILE A 40 -4.32 7.35 8.97
N LYS A 41 -5.36 8.18 8.82
CA LYS A 41 -5.30 9.38 7.98
C LYS A 41 -4.25 10.35 8.50
N ASP A 42 -4.18 10.57 9.80
CA ASP A 42 -3.19 11.45 10.41
C ASP A 42 -1.76 10.91 10.21
N GLU A 43 -1.55 9.60 10.31
CA GLU A 43 -0.29 8.92 9.98
C GLU A 43 0.07 9.09 8.50
N MET A 44 -0.87 8.85 7.58
CA MET A 44 -0.70 9.07 6.14
C MET A 44 -0.31 10.53 5.85
N LEU A 45 -0.97 11.49 6.49
CA LEU A 45 -0.66 12.92 6.33
C LEU A 45 0.72 13.29 6.90
N SER A 46 1.14 12.66 7.99
CA SER A 46 2.48 12.86 8.55
C SER A 46 3.60 12.31 7.66
N LEU A 47 3.28 11.32 6.81
CA LEU A 47 4.20 10.78 5.83
C LEU A 47 4.20 11.59 4.53
N THR A 48 3.03 12.11 4.15
CA THR A 48 2.79 12.79 2.88
C THR A 48 2.45 14.26 3.12
N ASP A 49 3.50 15.05 3.39
CA ASP A 49 3.38 16.48 3.74
C ASP A 49 2.43 17.26 2.82
N ASP A 50 2.43 16.96 1.51
CA ASP A 50 1.69 17.69 0.48
C ASP A 50 0.35 17.07 0.05
N ARG A 51 -0.08 15.95 0.64
CA ARG A 51 -1.32 15.22 0.26
C ARG A 51 -1.42 14.85 -1.23
N GLU A 52 -0.29 14.80 -1.92
CA GLU A 52 -0.20 14.44 -3.33
C GLU A 52 0.68 13.19 -3.46
N PRO A 53 0.12 12.05 -3.95
CA PRO A 53 0.90 10.82 -4.12
C PRO A 53 2.13 11.01 -5.00
N GLN A 54 2.00 11.83 -6.04
CA GLN A 54 3.08 12.10 -7.01
C GLN A 54 4.26 12.80 -6.35
N LYS A 55 4.02 13.91 -5.66
CA LYS A 55 5.08 14.67 -4.96
C LYS A 55 5.78 13.83 -3.90
N PHE A 56 5.01 13.06 -3.14
CA PHE A 56 5.59 12.16 -2.14
C PHE A 56 6.54 11.15 -2.79
N VAL A 57 6.13 10.50 -3.88
CA VAL A 57 7.00 9.52 -4.56
C VAL A 57 8.17 10.19 -5.26
N GLU A 58 7.96 11.37 -5.86
CA GLU A 58 9.02 12.16 -6.48
C GLU A 58 10.12 12.55 -5.47
N ASP A 59 9.74 12.95 -4.25
CA ASP A 59 10.70 13.22 -3.18
C ASP A 59 11.51 11.97 -2.82
N LYS A 60 10.85 10.81 -2.66
CA LYS A 60 11.54 9.56 -2.33
C LYS A 60 12.44 9.09 -3.47
N PHE A 61 11.99 9.24 -4.70
CA PHE A 61 12.79 8.98 -5.89
C PHE A 61 14.02 9.90 -5.93
N LEU A 62 13.87 11.19 -5.66
CA LEU A 62 14.99 12.14 -5.59
C LEU A 62 15.98 11.79 -4.48
N GLN A 63 15.51 11.33 -3.32
CA GLN A 63 16.38 10.84 -2.24
C GLN A 63 17.20 9.63 -2.69
N TYR A 64 16.56 8.68 -3.38
CA TYR A 64 17.27 7.55 -4.00
C TYR A 64 18.30 8.03 -5.02
N VAL A 65 17.94 8.90 -5.96
CA VAL A 65 18.88 9.42 -6.98
C VAL A 65 20.09 10.12 -6.34
N LYS A 66 19.87 10.91 -5.29
CA LYS A 66 20.96 11.57 -4.53
C LYS A 66 21.89 10.60 -3.81
N SER A 67 21.44 9.38 -3.54
CA SER A 67 22.26 8.35 -2.89
C SER A 67 23.25 7.68 -3.84
N ILE A 68 23.03 7.78 -5.17
CA ILE A 68 23.90 7.20 -6.19
C ILE A 68 25.25 7.93 -6.20
N LYS A 69 26.33 7.20 -5.91
CA LYS A 69 27.70 7.74 -5.93
C LYS A 69 28.40 7.38 -7.24
N TYR A 70 28.89 8.40 -7.93
CA TYR A 70 29.78 8.22 -9.08
C TYR A 70 31.22 8.04 -8.57
N THR A 71 31.61 6.79 -8.31
CA THR A 71 33.01 6.44 -8.10
C THR A 71 33.60 5.78 -9.34
N ASN A 72 34.83 6.15 -9.67
CA ASN A 72 35.46 5.98 -11.00
C ASN A 72 35.56 4.55 -11.56
N ASP A 73 35.30 3.47 -10.81
CA ASP A 73 35.55 2.11 -11.32
C ASP A 73 34.36 1.14 -11.30
N ARG A 74 33.27 1.41 -10.56
CA ARG A 74 32.00 0.67 -10.67
C ARG A 74 30.87 1.60 -10.24
N GLY A 75 29.85 1.76 -11.08
CA GLY A 75 28.65 2.53 -10.72
C GLY A 75 27.98 1.90 -9.50
N ASP A 76 27.66 2.73 -8.52
CA ASP A 76 26.82 2.34 -7.39
C ASP A 76 25.36 2.32 -7.84
N ASN A 77 24.58 1.32 -7.40
CA ASN A 77 23.14 1.26 -7.66
C ASN A 77 22.35 2.19 -6.74
N GLY A 78 23.03 2.91 -5.85
CA GLY A 78 22.39 3.75 -4.84
C GLY A 78 21.75 2.92 -3.74
N ASP A 79 21.15 3.61 -2.78
CA ASP A 79 20.47 3.01 -1.65
C ASP A 79 19.02 2.67 -2.02
N VAL A 80 18.83 1.50 -2.62
CA VAL A 80 17.51 0.94 -2.98
C VAL A 80 16.60 0.80 -1.76
N THR A 81 17.18 0.70 -0.55
CA THR A 81 16.38 0.56 0.68
C THR A 81 15.51 1.78 0.97
N ILE A 82 15.82 2.95 0.39
CA ILE A 82 14.97 4.15 0.48
C ILE A 82 13.58 3.86 -0.11
N ILE A 83 13.52 3.24 -1.29
CA ILE A 83 12.27 2.92 -1.98
C ILE A 83 11.59 1.75 -1.28
N SER A 84 12.31 0.64 -1.07
CA SER A 84 11.70 -0.58 -0.52
C SER A 84 11.21 -0.40 0.93
N ASN A 85 11.94 0.32 1.79
CA ASN A 85 11.47 0.61 3.16
C ASN A 85 10.26 1.55 3.17
N THR A 86 10.22 2.51 2.24
CA THR A 86 9.06 3.41 2.11
C THR A 86 7.83 2.63 1.66
N MET A 87 7.99 1.77 0.64
CA MET A 87 6.93 0.91 0.14
C MET A 87 6.36 0.02 1.25
N LEU A 88 7.22 -0.64 2.03
CA LEU A 88 6.79 -1.47 3.17
C LEU A 88 5.97 -0.67 4.19
N LYS A 89 6.42 0.54 4.56
CA LYS A 89 5.68 1.39 5.50
C LYS A 89 4.30 1.79 4.97
N VAL A 90 4.22 2.21 3.70
CA VAL A 90 2.94 2.60 3.08
C VAL A 90 2.02 1.38 2.96
N GLN A 91 2.56 0.21 2.62
CA GLN A 91 1.82 -1.05 2.53
C GLN A 91 1.24 -1.46 3.89
N ASP A 92 1.98 -1.29 4.98
CA ASP A 92 1.50 -1.60 6.34
C ASP A 92 0.31 -0.70 6.72
N ILE A 93 0.39 0.59 6.41
CA ILE A 93 -0.72 1.54 6.63
C ILE A 93 -1.92 1.19 5.75
N LEU A 94 -1.69 0.83 4.48
CA LEU A 94 -2.74 0.39 3.56
C LEU A 94 -3.44 -0.87 4.08
N ASN A 95 -2.68 -1.87 4.52
CA ASN A 95 -3.22 -3.11 5.09
C ASN A 95 -4.07 -2.84 6.33
N HIS A 96 -3.65 -1.88 7.17
CA HIS A 96 -4.45 -1.46 8.31
C HIS A 96 -5.73 -0.73 7.87
N THR A 97 -5.62 0.15 6.86
CA THR A 97 -6.74 0.90 6.28
C THR A 97 -7.80 -0.04 5.73
N ILE A 98 -7.41 -1.04 4.94
CA ILE A 98 -8.33 -2.01 4.34
C ILE A 98 -9.13 -2.74 5.42
N ARG A 99 -8.48 -3.15 6.53
CA ARG A 99 -9.19 -3.80 7.64
C ARG A 99 -10.23 -2.90 8.29
N VAL A 100 -9.90 -1.62 8.51
CA VAL A 100 -10.84 -0.64 9.08
C VAL A 100 -11.94 -0.30 8.08
N GLN A 101 -11.62 -0.20 6.80
CA GLN A 101 -12.57 0.01 5.71
C GLN A 101 -13.59 -1.13 5.64
N ASP A 102 -13.15 -2.39 5.74
CA ASP A 102 -14.03 -3.56 5.78
C ASP A 102 -14.97 -3.51 6.99
N GLN A 103 -14.50 -3.05 8.15
CA GLN A 103 -15.34 -2.86 9.33
C GLN A 103 -16.41 -1.81 9.10
N ILE A 104 -16.02 -0.64 8.58
CA ILE A 104 -16.95 0.45 8.28
C ILE A 104 -17.97 0.00 7.23
N LEU A 105 -17.55 -0.75 6.21
CA LEU A 105 -18.44 -1.32 5.19
C LEU A 105 -19.50 -2.23 5.84
N ASN A 106 -19.11 -3.08 6.79
CA ASN A 106 -20.03 -3.97 7.48
C ASN A 106 -21.03 -3.22 8.38
N PHE A 107 -20.66 -2.07 8.95
CA PHE A 107 -21.54 -1.25 9.79
C PHE A 107 -22.47 -0.34 8.99
N CYS A 108 -21.93 0.39 8.02
CA CYS A 108 -22.61 1.51 7.37
C CYS A 108 -23.02 1.21 5.92
N GLY A 109 -22.51 0.12 5.34
CA GLY A 109 -22.70 -0.19 3.92
C GLY A 109 -21.90 0.72 2.97
N PRO A 110 -21.91 0.40 1.67
CA PRO A 110 -21.00 1.00 0.68
C PRO A 110 -21.35 2.43 0.27
N ILE A 111 -22.55 2.92 0.59
CA ILE A 111 -23.02 4.26 0.16
C ILE A 111 -22.72 5.33 1.22
N SER A 112 -22.30 4.93 2.43
CA SER A 112 -22.04 5.82 3.56
C SER A 112 -20.83 6.74 3.34
N ASP A 113 -20.89 7.93 3.92
CA ASP A 113 -19.80 8.91 3.85
C ASP A 113 -18.55 8.42 4.58
N GLU A 114 -18.73 7.65 5.66
CA GLU A 114 -17.67 7.00 6.41
C GLU A 114 -16.91 6.00 5.53
N PHE A 115 -17.63 5.16 4.79
CA PHE A 115 -17.00 4.22 3.86
C PHE A 115 -16.31 4.96 2.72
N ARG A 116 -16.91 6.02 2.17
CA ARG A 116 -16.27 6.85 1.15
C ARG A 116 -14.98 7.50 1.64
N ALA A 117 -14.97 7.99 2.88
CA ALA A 117 -13.77 8.54 3.50
C ALA A 117 -12.67 7.47 3.67
N ALA A 118 -13.03 6.28 4.15
CA ALA A 118 -12.11 5.14 4.25
C ALA A 118 -11.55 4.73 2.88
N ASN A 119 -12.42 4.66 1.88
CA ASN A 119 -12.06 4.33 0.51
C ASN A 119 -11.10 5.37 -0.10
N SER A 120 -11.30 6.66 0.18
CA SER A 120 -10.40 7.71 -0.29
C SER A 120 -8.97 7.56 0.27
N VAL A 121 -8.84 7.17 1.55
CA VAL A 121 -7.51 6.91 2.17
C VAL A 121 -6.87 5.66 1.55
N SER A 122 -7.66 4.61 1.35
CA SER A 122 -7.21 3.36 0.73
C SER A 122 -6.72 3.57 -0.71
N LEU A 123 -7.46 4.33 -1.53
CA LEU A 123 -7.09 4.66 -2.91
C LEU A 123 -5.81 5.50 -2.97
N PHE A 124 -5.67 6.48 -2.06
CA PHE A 124 -4.45 7.28 -1.96
C PHE A 124 -3.23 6.39 -1.70
N LEU A 125 -3.30 5.56 -0.66
CA LEU A 125 -2.19 4.69 -0.27
C LEU A 125 -1.89 3.64 -1.35
N SER A 126 -2.92 3.06 -1.98
CA SER A 126 -2.77 2.13 -3.11
C SER A 126 -2.06 2.77 -4.29
N THR A 127 -2.41 4.02 -4.62
CA THR A 127 -1.74 4.77 -5.69
C THR A 127 -0.26 5.01 -5.36
N VAL A 128 0.06 5.38 -4.12
CA VAL A 128 1.45 5.56 -3.68
C VAL A 128 2.24 4.26 -3.78
N VAL A 129 1.66 3.13 -3.34
CA VAL A 129 2.29 1.81 -3.45
C VAL A 129 2.58 1.49 -4.93
N ALA A 130 1.60 1.62 -5.82
CA ALA A 130 1.78 1.31 -7.23
C ALA A 130 2.91 2.14 -7.88
N TYR A 131 3.02 3.42 -7.51
CA TYR A 131 4.12 4.27 -7.98
C TYR A 131 5.49 3.82 -7.46
N LEU A 132 5.58 3.40 -6.20
CA LEU A 132 6.83 2.88 -5.63
C LEU A 132 7.18 1.51 -6.21
N GLU A 133 6.20 0.65 -6.47
CA GLU A 133 6.38 -0.66 -7.13
C GLU A 133 6.91 -0.52 -8.55
N ASP A 134 6.42 0.45 -9.33
CA ASP A 134 6.92 0.73 -10.69
C ASP A 134 8.42 1.10 -10.67
N ILE A 135 8.82 1.96 -9.73
CA ILE A 135 10.22 2.34 -9.52
C ILE A 135 11.05 1.14 -9.06
N ASP A 136 10.59 0.41 -8.04
CA ASP A 136 11.30 -0.75 -7.47
C ASP A 136 11.48 -1.86 -8.53
N TYR A 137 10.47 -2.09 -9.37
CA TYR A 137 10.55 -3.02 -10.49
C TYR A 137 11.65 -2.64 -11.49
N LEU A 138 11.69 -1.37 -11.91
CA LEU A 138 12.71 -0.90 -12.85
C LEU A 138 14.12 -0.95 -12.26
N ILE A 139 14.29 -0.63 -10.97
CA ILE A 139 15.57 -0.74 -10.28
C ILE A 139 16.06 -2.20 -10.28
N HIS A 140 15.19 -3.16 -9.91
CA HIS A 140 15.60 -4.55 -9.75
C HIS A 140 15.79 -5.30 -11.08
N TRP A 141 14.95 -5.03 -12.08
CA TRP A 141 14.98 -5.76 -13.36
C TRP A 141 15.81 -5.07 -14.44
N GLY A 142 15.72 -3.75 -14.54
CA GLY A 142 16.38 -2.96 -15.58
C GLY A 142 17.65 -2.24 -15.09
N GLY A 143 17.83 -2.15 -13.77
CA GLY A 143 18.92 -1.39 -13.16
C GLY A 143 18.74 0.13 -13.34
N VAL A 144 19.77 0.87 -12.91
CA VAL A 144 19.77 2.34 -12.96
C VAL A 144 19.60 2.88 -14.39
N SER A 145 20.12 2.18 -15.40
CA SER A 145 20.05 2.60 -16.80
C SER A 145 18.61 2.66 -17.33
N GLU A 146 17.84 1.57 -17.15
CA GLU A 146 16.44 1.52 -17.58
C GLU A 146 15.56 2.50 -16.77
N LEU A 147 15.82 2.62 -15.47
CA LEU A 147 15.14 3.60 -14.64
C LEU A 147 15.38 5.04 -15.13
N CYS A 148 16.63 5.37 -15.52
CA CYS A 148 16.96 6.67 -16.09
C CYS A 148 16.24 6.92 -17.43
N ILE A 149 16.18 5.90 -18.30
CA ILE A 149 15.47 5.99 -19.59
C ILE A 149 13.98 6.26 -19.32
N ALA A 150 13.33 5.42 -18.49
CA ALA A 150 11.92 5.55 -18.15
C ALA A 150 11.61 6.93 -17.54
N HIS A 151 12.44 7.41 -16.61
CA HIS A 151 12.28 8.73 -16.02
C HIS A 151 12.41 9.86 -17.05
N SER A 152 13.41 9.80 -17.93
CA SER A 152 13.67 10.83 -18.95
C SER A 152 12.58 10.89 -20.03
N SER A 153 11.94 9.75 -20.31
CA SER A 153 10.84 9.63 -21.25
C SER A 153 9.47 9.97 -20.64
N GLY A 154 9.42 10.29 -19.34
CA GLY A 154 8.14 10.54 -18.66
C GLY A 154 7.28 9.28 -18.52
N GLU A 155 7.90 8.10 -18.49
CA GLU A 155 7.19 6.83 -18.59
C GLU A 155 6.74 6.25 -17.25
N LEU A 156 7.29 6.74 -16.14
CA LEU A 156 6.96 6.27 -14.79
C LEU A 156 5.50 6.59 -14.45
N MET A 157 4.86 5.66 -13.72
CA MET A 157 3.42 5.77 -13.40
C MET A 157 3.08 7.09 -12.69
N TYR A 158 3.94 7.55 -11.78
CA TYR A 158 3.73 8.80 -11.05
C TYR A 158 3.80 10.03 -11.96
N GLN A 159 4.61 10.01 -13.02
CA GLN A 159 4.72 11.11 -13.99
C GLN A 159 3.47 11.19 -14.89
N LYS A 160 2.83 10.05 -15.15
CA LYS A 160 1.60 9.93 -15.95
C LYS A 160 0.31 10.15 -15.16
N ASN A 161 0.38 10.33 -13.83
CA ASN A 161 -0.78 10.45 -12.94
C ASN A 161 -1.74 9.26 -13.06
N LEU A 162 -1.20 8.05 -13.30
CA LEU A 162 -2.02 6.84 -13.34
C LEU A 162 -2.51 6.54 -11.93
N ARG A 163 -3.81 6.39 -11.74
CA ARG A 163 -4.40 6.08 -10.43
C ARG A 163 -4.96 4.66 -10.46
N VAL A 164 -4.75 3.93 -9.38
CA VAL A 164 -5.25 2.56 -9.18
C VAL A 164 -6.47 2.60 -8.28
#